data_AF-A0AAV8WL34-F1
#
_entry.id   AF-A0AAV8WL34-F1
#
_cell.length_a   1.000
_cell.length_b   1.000
_cell.length_c   1.000
_cell.angle_alpha   90.00
_cell.angle_beta   90.00
_cell.angle_gamma   90.00
#
_symmetry.space_group_name_H-M   'P 1'
#
loop_
_entity.id
_entity.type
_entity.pdbx_description
1 polymer ?
#
loop_
_entity_poly.entity_id
_entity_poly.type
_entity_poly.pdbx_seq_one_letter_code
_entity_poly.pdbx_strand_id
1 'polypeptide(L)'
;MQDLCAYYLYLATGNSFRSLAFNYRLGERSVREIVYSCCDAIWRKLQPIVMPTPDEAMWLKIEHDFYTKWNFPNLIGAIDGKHVLIQAPPHSGTQFFCYKKTFSTVLLALVDANYKFIAIDVGAYGKNSDGGIFRNSNLGRGLNNNTLHIPPAKQLPGSNEILPFVIVGDEAFPLRTNLMKPYSRDTV
;
A
#
# COMPACT_ATOMS: atom_id res chain seq x y z
N MET A 1 24.28 13.66 -15.45
CA MET A 1 23.30 13.26 -16.49
C MET A 1 23.25 11.74 -16.63
N GLN A 2 24.40 11.03 -16.70
CA GLN A 2 24.44 9.56 -16.77
C GLN A 2 23.79 8.85 -15.56
N ASP A 3 23.93 9.37 -14.35
CA ASP A 3 23.37 8.75 -13.13
C ASP A 3 21.84 8.63 -13.17
N LEU A 4 21.16 9.72 -13.55
CA LEU A 4 19.71 9.74 -13.73
C LEU A 4 19.27 8.78 -14.83
N CYS A 5 20.02 8.67 -15.93
CA CYS A 5 19.71 7.71 -17.00
C CYS A 5 19.81 6.25 -16.51
N ALA A 6 20.86 5.91 -15.75
CA ALA A 6 21.00 4.57 -15.17
C ALA A 6 19.86 4.23 -14.21
N TYR A 7 19.44 5.20 -13.38
CA TYR A 7 18.28 5.08 -12.50
C TYR A 7 16.97 4.85 -13.28
N TYR A 8 16.63 5.71 -14.25
CA TYR A 8 15.39 5.57 -15.01
C TYR A 8 15.36 4.28 -15.83
N LEU A 9 16.49 3.88 -16.42
CA LEU A 9 16.55 2.64 -17.17
C LEU A 9 16.34 1.42 -16.26
N TYR A 10 16.92 1.43 -15.04
CA TYR A 10 16.66 0.39 -14.05
C TYR A 10 15.17 0.24 -13.75
N LEU A 11 14.48 1.34 -13.43
CA LEU A 11 13.05 1.29 -13.11
C LEU A 11 12.16 0.91 -14.29
N ALA A 12 12.49 1.36 -15.50
CA ALA A 12 11.69 1.07 -16.69
C ALA A 12 11.82 -0.38 -17.18
N THR A 13 12.99 -1.00 -17.00
CA THR A 13 13.32 -2.30 -17.62
C THR A 13 13.45 -3.45 -16.64
N GLY A 14 13.74 -3.18 -15.36
CA GLY A 14 14.09 -4.21 -14.39
C GLY A 14 15.43 -4.92 -14.68
N ASN A 15 16.30 -4.34 -15.52
CA ASN A 15 17.60 -4.90 -15.83
C ASN A 15 18.49 -5.08 -14.59
N SER A 16 19.39 -6.08 -14.65
CA SER A 16 20.35 -6.29 -13.56
C SER A 16 21.34 -5.12 -13.43
N PHE A 17 21.83 -4.86 -12.21
CA PHE A 17 22.88 -3.86 -11.99
C PHE A 17 24.15 -4.13 -12.80
N ARG A 18 24.48 -5.41 -13.03
CA ARG A 18 25.62 -5.81 -13.86
C ARG A 18 25.44 -5.39 -15.32
N SER A 19 24.24 -5.58 -15.88
CA SER A 19 23.92 -5.17 -17.26
C SER A 19 24.01 -3.65 -17.41
N LEU A 20 23.46 -2.91 -16.44
CA LEU A 20 23.50 -1.44 -16.44
C LEU A 20 24.93 -0.91 -16.29
N ALA A 21 25.72 -1.50 -15.39
CA ALA A 21 27.12 -1.16 -15.19
C ALA A 21 27.93 -1.29 -16.49
N PHE A 22 27.71 -2.39 -17.23
CA PHE A 22 28.33 -2.58 -18.54
C PHE A 22 27.89 -1.52 -19.56
N ASN A 23 26.59 -1.26 -19.67
CA ASN A 23 26.04 -0.30 -20.65
C ASN A 23 26.51 1.14 -20.43
N TYR A 24 26.63 1.57 -19.17
CA TYR A 24 27.06 2.93 -18.81
C TYR A 24 28.57 3.03 -18.52
N ARG A 25 29.33 1.94 -18.64
CA ARG A 25 30.76 1.86 -18.31
C ARG A 25 31.08 2.32 -16.88
N LEU A 26 30.24 1.90 -15.94
CA LEU A 26 30.36 2.17 -14.50
C LEU A 26 30.68 0.88 -13.73
N GLY A 27 31.14 1.01 -12.49
CA GLY A 27 31.22 -0.13 -11.56
C GLY A 27 29.82 -0.56 -11.10
N GLU A 28 29.59 -1.86 -10.89
CA GLU A 28 28.29 -2.37 -10.39
C GLU A 28 27.88 -1.73 -9.06
N ARG A 29 28.85 -1.54 -8.16
CA ARG A 29 28.65 -0.86 -6.88
C ARG A 29 28.15 0.58 -7.10
N SER A 30 28.76 1.32 -8.02
CA SER A 30 28.37 2.70 -8.33
C SER A 30 26.95 2.77 -8.88
N VAL A 31 26.57 1.88 -9.80
CA VAL A 31 25.19 1.81 -10.31
C VAL A 31 24.20 1.51 -9.19
N ARG A 32 24.53 0.58 -8.30
CA ARG A 32 23.70 0.24 -7.14
C ARG A 32 23.50 1.45 -6.21
N GLU A 33 24.58 2.17 -5.90
CA GLU A 33 24.54 3.38 -5.09
C GLU A 33 23.70 4.49 -5.75
N ILE A 34 23.83 4.68 -7.07
CA ILE A 34 22.99 5.62 -7.84
C ILE A 34 21.51 5.24 -7.72
N VAL A 35 21.14 3.99 -7.98
CA VAL A 35 19.73 3.57 -7.94
C VAL A 35 19.12 3.78 -6.56
N TYR A 36 19.79 3.31 -5.50
CA TYR A 36 19.25 3.45 -4.15
C TYR A 36 19.21 4.89 -3.65
N SER A 37 20.25 5.68 -3.92
CA SER A 37 20.26 7.09 -3.51
C SER A 37 19.19 7.92 -4.25
N CYS A 38 18.96 7.66 -5.53
CA CYS A 38 17.86 8.28 -6.28
C CYS A 38 16.49 7.88 -5.72
N CYS A 39 16.25 6.60 -5.42
CA CYS A 39 15.01 6.14 -4.77
C CYS A 39 14.77 6.85 -3.43
N ASP A 40 15.79 6.91 -2.57
CA ASP A 40 15.70 7.57 -1.25
C ASP A 40 15.44 9.07 -1.40
N ALA A 41 16.14 9.75 -2.31
CA ALA A 41 15.92 11.17 -2.58
C ALA A 41 14.49 11.46 -3.07
N ILE A 42 13.98 10.64 -4.00
CA ILE A 42 12.61 10.76 -4.52
C ILE A 42 11.59 10.52 -3.41
N TRP A 43 11.77 9.47 -2.62
CA TRP A 43 10.88 9.16 -1.49
C TRP A 43 10.84 10.32 -0.50
N ARG A 44 12.01 10.79 -0.03
CA ARG A 44 12.11 11.90 0.95
C ARG A 44 11.48 13.20 0.46
N LYS A 45 11.48 13.47 -0.85
CA LYS A 45 10.91 14.69 -1.43
C LYS A 45 9.44 14.57 -1.78
N LEU A 46 9.02 13.44 -2.36
CA LEU A 46 7.66 13.28 -2.87
C LEU A 46 6.71 12.71 -1.83
N GLN A 47 7.14 11.80 -0.96
CA GLN A 47 6.24 11.14 0.00
C GLN A 47 5.45 12.16 0.86
N PRO A 48 6.04 13.22 1.42
CA PRO A 48 5.28 14.21 2.19
C PRO A 48 4.25 14.99 1.36
N ILE A 49 4.42 15.05 0.04
CA ILE A 49 3.54 15.78 -0.89
C ILE A 49 2.38 14.89 -1.35
N VAL A 50 2.68 13.63 -1.68
CA VAL A 50 1.72 12.72 -2.32
C VAL A 50 1.05 11.74 -1.35
N MET A 51 1.67 11.48 -0.20
CA MET A 51 1.15 10.63 0.88
C MET A 51 1.44 11.28 2.25
N PRO A 52 0.95 12.50 2.52
CA PRO A 52 1.10 13.11 3.83
C PRO A 52 0.40 12.25 4.91
N THR A 53 0.79 12.43 6.17
CA THR A 53 0.05 11.83 7.29
C THR A 53 -1.38 12.37 7.29
N PRO A 54 -2.41 11.51 7.20
CA PRO A 54 -3.79 11.97 7.13
C PRO A 54 -4.23 12.68 8.41
N ASP A 55 -4.92 13.80 8.26
CA ASP A 55 -5.62 14.50 9.32
C ASP A 55 -7.15 14.39 9.12
N GLU A 56 -7.90 14.92 10.08
CA GLU A 56 -9.37 14.85 10.07
C GLU A 56 -9.96 15.52 8.80
N ALA A 57 -9.39 16.63 8.35
CA ALA A 57 -9.84 17.34 7.16
C ALA A 57 -9.61 16.52 5.87
N MET A 58 -8.47 15.84 5.77
CA MET A 58 -8.15 14.94 4.67
C MET A 58 -9.13 13.76 4.64
N TRP A 59 -9.46 13.17 5.79
CA TRP A 59 -10.45 12.07 5.85
C TRP A 59 -11.83 12.50 5.41
N LEU A 60 -12.31 13.66 5.86
CA LEU A 60 -13.61 14.21 5.44
C LEU A 60 -13.65 14.50 3.94
N LYS A 61 -12.55 14.97 3.36
CA LYS A 61 -12.43 15.15 1.91
C LYS A 61 -12.50 13.83 1.17
N ILE A 62 -11.76 12.81 1.63
CA ILE A 62 -11.76 11.48 1.02
C ILE A 62 -13.17 10.87 1.08
N GLU A 63 -13.87 11.01 2.21
CA GLU A 63 -15.25 10.56 2.34
C GLU A 63 -16.20 11.26 1.37
N HIS A 64 -16.07 12.57 1.24
CA HIS A 64 -16.87 13.32 0.29
C HIS A 64 -16.63 12.85 -1.16
N ASP A 65 -15.37 12.60 -1.53
CA ASP A 65 -15.02 12.07 -2.85
C ASP A 65 -15.59 10.65 -3.07
N PHE A 66 -15.54 9.79 -2.04
CA PHE A 66 -16.14 8.45 -2.10
C PHE A 66 -17.65 8.51 -2.26
N TYR A 67 -18.32 9.36 -1.49
CA TYR A 67 -19.76 9.55 -1.59
C TYR A 67 -20.16 10.06 -2.99
N THR A 68 -19.43 11.05 -3.51
CA THR A 68 -19.74 11.67 -4.80
C THR A 68 -19.52 10.73 -5.99
N LYS A 69 -18.44 9.93 -5.98
CA LYS A 69 -18.07 9.07 -7.11
C LYS A 69 -18.64 7.67 -7.04
N TRP A 70 -18.72 7.12 -5.84
CA TRP A 70 -19.03 5.71 -5.59
C TRP A 70 -20.33 5.53 -4.81
N ASN A 71 -21.02 6.62 -4.46
CA ASN A 71 -22.27 6.61 -3.70
C ASN A 71 -22.16 5.83 -2.38
N PHE A 72 -20.98 5.84 -1.76
CA PHE A 72 -20.69 5.14 -0.51
C PHE A 72 -20.40 6.15 0.60
N PRO A 73 -21.37 6.45 1.49
CA PRO A 73 -21.18 7.40 2.58
C PRO A 73 -20.23 6.85 3.65
N ASN A 74 -19.55 7.73 4.38
CA ASN A 74 -18.65 7.36 5.48
C ASN A 74 -17.44 6.47 5.07
N LEU A 75 -17.18 6.28 3.77
CA LEU A 75 -16.04 5.48 3.28
C LEU A 75 -14.78 6.34 3.19
N ILE A 76 -13.70 5.93 3.85
CA ILE A 76 -12.44 6.70 3.90
C ILE A 76 -11.25 6.00 3.24
N GLY A 77 -11.47 4.83 2.64
CA GLY A 77 -10.46 4.18 1.83
C GLY A 77 -10.81 2.75 1.44
N ALA A 78 -10.12 2.26 0.42
CA ALA A 78 -10.11 0.85 0.05
C ALA A 78 -8.73 0.26 0.30
N ILE A 79 -8.66 -0.89 0.94
CA ILE A 79 -7.41 -1.57 1.29
C ILE A 79 -7.28 -2.90 0.55
N ASP A 80 -6.08 -3.16 0.03
CA ASP A 80 -5.76 -4.44 -0.59
C ASP A 80 -4.26 -4.76 -0.50
N GLY A 81 -3.94 -6.04 -0.60
CA GLY A 81 -2.57 -6.56 -0.65
C GLY A 81 -2.16 -6.93 -2.07
N LYS A 82 -0.98 -6.46 -2.51
CA LYS A 82 -0.39 -6.81 -3.79
C LYS A 82 0.91 -7.59 -3.63
N HIS A 83 0.92 -8.80 -4.18
CA HIS A 83 2.14 -9.59 -4.32
C HIS A 83 3.03 -9.01 -5.43
N VAL A 84 4.21 -8.52 -5.04
CA VAL A 84 5.28 -8.13 -5.95
C VAL A 84 6.24 -9.31 -6.09
N LEU A 85 6.38 -9.82 -7.31
CA LEU A 85 7.25 -10.95 -7.59
C LEU A 85 8.71 -10.58 -7.30
N ILE A 86 9.41 -11.48 -6.64
CA ILE A 86 10.84 -11.34 -6.35
C ILE A 86 11.57 -12.64 -6.68
N GLN A 87 12.88 -12.54 -6.87
CA GLN A 87 13.74 -13.71 -6.76
C GLN A 87 13.79 -14.14 -5.29
N ALA A 88 13.77 -15.45 -5.05
CA ALA A 88 13.89 -16.01 -3.70
C ALA A 88 15.16 -15.46 -3.01
N PRO A 89 15.03 -14.76 -1.88
CA PRO A 89 16.20 -14.30 -1.15
C PRO A 89 17.05 -15.49 -0.67
N PRO A 90 18.39 -15.37 -0.62
CA PRO A 90 19.25 -16.42 -0.10
C PRO A 90 18.82 -16.86 1.30
N HIS A 91 18.77 -18.17 1.54
CA HIS A 91 18.42 -18.77 2.83
C HIS A 91 17.01 -18.42 3.37
N SER A 92 16.08 -17.93 2.54
CA SER A 92 14.73 -17.56 2.99
C SER A 92 13.76 -18.72 3.20
N GLY A 93 14.14 -19.94 2.81
CA GLY A 93 13.22 -21.08 2.76
C GLY A 93 11.93 -20.74 2.00
N THR A 94 10.77 -21.01 2.61
CA THR A 94 9.45 -20.74 2.03
C THR A 94 8.79 -19.44 2.52
N GLN A 95 9.51 -18.57 3.23
CA GLN A 95 8.93 -17.35 3.82
C GLN A 95 8.27 -16.45 2.76
N PHE A 96 8.95 -16.22 1.64
CA PHE A 96 8.43 -15.42 0.54
C PHE A 96 7.59 -16.24 -0.47
N PHE A 97 7.44 -17.56 -0.27
CA PHE A 97 6.71 -18.40 -1.20
C PHE A 97 5.21 -18.26 -0.97
N CYS A 98 4.51 -17.70 -1.95
CA CYS A 98 3.07 -17.42 -1.86
C CYS A 98 2.22 -18.56 -2.44
N TYR A 99 0.92 -18.48 -2.22
CA TYR A 99 -0.06 -19.46 -2.71
C TYR A 99 -0.07 -19.61 -4.24
N LYS A 100 0.40 -18.59 -4.99
CA LYS A 100 0.56 -18.64 -6.46
C LYS A 100 1.79 -19.44 -6.92
N LYS A 101 2.45 -20.16 -6.01
CA LYS A 101 3.67 -20.94 -6.25
C LYS A 101 4.85 -20.11 -6.78
N THR A 102 4.91 -18.84 -6.41
CA THR A 102 5.99 -17.90 -6.72
C THR A 102 6.54 -17.24 -5.46
N PHE A 103 7.76 -16.68 -5.53
CA PHE A 103 8.31 -15.87 -4.46
C PHE A 103 7.85 -14.42 -4.60
N SER A 104 7.35 -13.83 -3.52
CA SER A 104 6.85 -12.46 -3.51
C SER A 104 7.06 -11.78 -2.16
N THR A 105 7.22 -10.46 -2.22
CA THR A 105 6.98 -9.57 -1.09
C THR A 105 5.61 -8.91 -1.28
N VAL A 106 4.92 -8.58 -0.18
CA VAL A 106 3.60 -7.95 -0.24
C VAL A 106 3.72 -6.44 0.00
N LEU A 107 3.00 -5.69 -0.83
CA LEU A 107 2.65 -4.28 -0.66
C LEU A 107 1.20 -4.24 -0.17
N LEU A 108 0.97 -3.80 1.06
CA LEU A 108 -0.36 -3.44 1.54
C LEU A 108 -0.60 -1.96 1.23
N ALA A 109 -1.72 -1.62 0.60
CA ALA A 109 -2.01 -0.25 0.21
C ALA A 109 -3.43 0.16 0.60
N LEU A 110 -3.56 1.35 1.17
CA LEU A 110 -4.83 2.06 1.36
C LEU A 110 -4.93 3.16 0.29
N VAL A 111 -6.05 3.20 -0.45
CA VAL A 111 -6.27 4.15 -1.54
C VAL A 111 -7.54 4.97 -1.36
N ASP A 112 -7.55 6.19 -1.91
CA ASP A 112 -8.70 7.08 -1.93
C ASP A 112 -9.65 6.79 -3.12
N ALA A 113 -10.74 7.56 -3.20
CA ALA A 113 -11.72 7.48 -4.28
C ALA A 113 -11.16 7.82 -5.68
N ASN A 114 -9.95 8.37 -5.75
CA ASN A 114 -9.24 8.77 -6.96
C ASN A 114 -8.12 7.77 -7.33
N TYR A 115 -8.07 6.60 -6.67
CA TYR A 115 -7.01 5.60 -6.84
C TYR A 115 -5.61 6.10 -6.43
N LYS A 116 -5.54 7.12 -5.58
CA LYS A 116 -4.27 7.63 -5.03
C LYS A 116 -3.99 6.93 -3.72
N PHE A 117 -2.72 6.62 -3.48
CA PHE A 117 -2.29 6.05 -2.21
C PHE A 117 -2.49 7.07 -1.08
N ILE A 118 -3.08 6.62 0.00
CA ILE A 118 -3.17 7.32 1.29
C ILE A 118 -2.04 6.83 2.18
N ALA A 119 -1.85 5.51 2.24
CA ALA A 119 -0.81 4.86 3.02
C ALA A 119 -0.38 3.55 2.36
N ILE A 120 0.88 3.16 2.55
CA ILE A 120 1.43 1.88 2.11
C ILE A 120 2.27 1.24 3.21
N ASP A 121 2.31 -0.10 3.23
CA ASP A 121 3.21 -0.90 4.05
C ASP A 121 3.87 -1.97 3.15
N VAL A 122 5.20 -1.96 3.07
CA VAL A 122 5.97 -2.75 2.10
C VAL A 122 6.95 -3.66 2.83
N GLY A 123 7.02 -4.92 2.41
CA GLY A 123 8.07 -5.85 2.86
C GLY A 123 7.55 -7.09 3.59
N ALA A 124 6.24 -7.26 3.70
CA ALA A 124 5.68 -8.45 4.30
C ALA A 124 5.95 -9.71 3.47
N TYR A 125 6.11 -10.83 4.15
CA TYR A 125 6.36 -12.13 3.52
C TYR A 125 5.19 -12.58 2.65
N GLY A 126 5.48 -13.07 1.43
CA GLY A 126 4.48 -13.58 0.49
C GLY A 126 3.66 -14.76 0.99
N LYS A 127 4.07 -15.46 2.06
CA LYS A 127 3.28 -16.51 2.70
C LYS A 127 2.16 -15.97 3.60
N ASN A 128 2.24 -14.71 4.04
CA ASN A 128 1.27 -14.12 4.95
C ASN A 128 -0.01 -13.74 4.20
N SER A 129 -1.17 -13.90 4.85
CA SER A 129 -2.46 -13.39 4.35
C SER A 129 -2.60 -11.89 4.59
N ASP A 130 -3.43 -11.21 3.80
CA ASP A 130 -3.64 -9.76 3.91
C ASP A 130 -4.14 -9.34 5.29
N GLY A 131 -5.06 -10.10 5.90
CA GLY A 131 -5.49 -9.86 7.28
C GLY A 131 -4.36 -9.99 8.31
N GLY A 132 -3.42 -10.92 8.10
CA GLY A 132 -2.23 -11.08 8.95
C GLY A 132 -1.22 -9.94 8.78
N ILE A 133 -1.03 -9.48 7.54
CA ILE A 133 -0.18 -8.33 7.22
C ILE A 133 -0.78 -7.06 7.81
N PHE A 134 -2.07 -6.83 7.60
CA PHE A 134 -2.81 -5.71 8.16
C PHE A 134 -2.65 -5.62 9.67
N ARG A 135 -2.87 -6.73 10.40
CA ARG A 135 -2.72 -6.75 11.87
C ARG A 135 -1.35 -6.27 12.35
N ASN A 136 -0.29 -6.57 11.61
CA ASN A 136 1.08 -6.24 11.97
C ASN A 136 1.58 -4.91 11.36
N SER A 137 0.87 -4.39 10.36
CA SER A 137 1.21 -3.15 9.67
C SER A 137 1.08 -1.91 10.57
N ASN A 138 1.77 -0.83 10.20
CA ASN A 138 1.57 0.46 10.86
C ASN A 138 0.13 0.97 10.72
N LEU A 139 -0.47 0.74 9.56
CA LEU A 139 -1.85 1.12 9.28
C LEU A 139 -2.83 0.40 10.20
N GLY A 140 -2.74 -0.93 10.31
CA GLY A 140 -3.65 -1.70 11.16
C GLY A 140 -3.43 -1.45 12.65
N ARG A 141 -2.20 -1.23 13.10
CA ARG A 141 -1.93 -0.77 14.48
C ARG A 141 -2.53 0.60 14.75
N GLY A 142 -2.38 1.54 13.82
CA GLY A 142 -2.95 2.88 13.95
C GLY A 142 -4.47 2.88 14.00
N LEU A 143 -5.12 2.04 13.17
CA LEU A 143 -6.57 1.89 13.18
C LEU A 143 -7.07 1.34 14.52
N ASN A 144 -6.37 0.36 15.09
CA ASN A 144 -6.78 -0.26 16.36
C ASN A 144 -6.53 0.63 17.58
N ASN A 145 -5.52 1.50 17.51
CA ASN A 145 -5.13 2.38 18.60
C ASN A 145 -5.72 3.79 18.47
N ASN A 146 -6.61 4.02 17.49
CA ASN A 146 -7.21 5.34 17.20
C ASN A 146 -6.17 6.46 16.96
N THR A 147 -5.03 6.14 16.37
CA THR A 147 -3.94 7.13 16.10
C THR A 147 -3.94 7.64 14.67
N LEU A 148 -4.95 7.30 13.85
CA LEU A 148 -5.07 7.74 12.46
C LEU A 148 -5.84 9.06 12.30
N HIS A 149 -6.26 9.70 13.39
CA HIS A 149 -7.04 10.95 13.36
C HIS A 149 -8.34 10.85 12.55
N ILE A 150 -8.98 9.67 12.54
CA ILE A 150 -10.26 9.46 11.87
C ILE A 150 -11.32 10.29 12.63
N PRO A 151 -12.18 11.06 11.92
CA PRO A 151 -13.23 11.84 12.56
C PRO A 151 -14.21 10.98 13.36
N PRO A 152 -14.92 11.55 14.35
CA PRO A 152 -15.99 10.84 15.06
C PRO A 152 -17.12 10.42 14.12
N ALA A 153 -17.90 9.41 14.52
CA ALA A 153 -18.98 8.86 13.71
C ALA A 153 -19.95 9.95 13.19
N LYS A 154 -20.42 9.76 11.95
CA LYS A 154 -21.23 10.73 11.20
C LYS A 154 -22.57 10.09 10.81
N GLN A 155 -23.62 10.90 10.85
CA GLN A 155 -24.96 10.49 10.43
C GLN A 155 -24.99 10.18 8.93
N LEU A 156 -25.64 9.08 8.57
CA LEU A 156 -25.82 8.70 7.16
C LEU A 156 -26.78 9.65 6.43
N PRO A 157 -26.56 9.94 5.13
CA PRO A 157 -27.50 10.71 4.32
C PRO A 157 -28.90 10.05 4.30
N GLY A 158 -29.93 10.80 4.67
CA GLY A 158 -31.32 10.32 4.64
C GLY A 158 -31.70 9.33 5.76
N SER A 159 -30.88 9.19 6.79
CA SER A 159 -31.12 8.29 7.93
C SER A 159 -30.79 8.98 9.25
N ASN A 160 -31.35 8.50 10.37
CA ASN A 160 -30.98 8.93 11.73
C ASN A 160 -29.84 8.08 12.32
N GLU A 161 -29.34 7.11 11.58
CA GLU A 161 -28.25 6.23 12.01
C GLU A 161 -26.91 6.96 11.99
N ILE A 162 -26.19 6.91 13.12
CA ILE A 162 -24.85 7.46 13.29
C ILE A 162 -23.86 6.29 13.18
N LEU A 163 -23.05 6.29 12.12
CA LEU A 163 -22.11 5.21 11.84
C LEU A 163 -20.66 5.69 11.78
N PRO A 164 -19.69 4.84 12.14
CA PRO A 164 -18.27 5.17 12.02
C PRO A 164 -17.87 5.37 10.56
N PHE A 165 -16.76 6.08 10.36
CA PHE A 165 -16.05 6.05 9.09
C PHE A 165 -15.35 4.70 8.91
N VAL A 166 -15.40 4.14 7.71
CA VAL A 166 -14.96 2.77 7.43
C VAL A 166 -13.98 2.71 6.27
N ILE A 167 -13.07 1.73 6.33
CA ILE A 167 -12.27 1.26 5.21
C ILE A 167 -12.92 0.00 4.66
N VAL A 168 -12.88 -0.25 3.35
CA VAL A 168 -13.31 -1.53 2.76
C VAL A 168 -12.11 -2.36 2.34
N GLY A 169 -12.13 -3.65 2.64
CA GLY A 169 -11.18 -4.64 2.16
C GLY A 169 -11.87 -5.85 1.53
N ASP A 170 -11.09 -6.74 0.93
CA ASP A 170 -11.59 -8.01 0.44
C ASP A 170 -11.92 -9.01 1.58
N GLU A 171 -12.28 -10.25 1.22
CA GLU A 171 -12.67 -11.27 2.19
C GLU A 171 -11.55 -11.69 3.16
N ALA A 172 -10.28 -11.48 2.78
CA ALA A 172 -9.11 -11.85 3.58
C ALA A 172 -8.89 -10.92 4.79
N PHE A 173 -9.57 -9.77 4.83
CA PHE A 173 -9.54 -8.84 5.95
C PHE A 173 -10.57 -9.19 7.04
N PRO A 174 -10.30 -8.88 8.31
CA PRO A 174 -11.27 -9.06 9.38
C PRO A 174 -12.34 -7.96 9.37
N LEU A 175 -13.58 -8.31 9.75
CA LEU A 175 -14.61 -7.31 10.03
C LEU A 175 -14.29 -6.57 11.35
N ARG A 176 -14.30 -5.24 11.33
CA ARG A 176 -14.08 -4.37 12.50
C ARG A 176 -14.97 -3.12 12.40
N THR A 177 -15.02 -2.32 13.47
CA THR A 177 -15.74 -1.04 13.53
C THR A 177 -15.39 -0.10 12.37
N ASN A 178 -14.11 -0.01 12.00
CA ASN A 178 -13.62 0.86 10.92
C ASN A 178 -13.09 0.06 9.71
N LEU A 179 -13.39 -1.23 9.60
CA LEU A 179 -12.98 -2.08 8.47
C LEU A 179 -14.10 -3.04 8.06
N MET A 180 -14.67 -2.81 6.89
CA MET A 180 -15.71 -3.64 6.29
C MET A 180 -15.10 -4.62 5.29
N LYS A 181 -15.74 -5.79 5.18
CA LYS A 181 -15.43 -6.80 4.18
C LYS A 181 -16.74 -7.28 3.53
N PRO A 182 -16.72 -7.83 2.31
CA PRO A 182 -17.91 -8.41 1.71
C PRO A 182 -18.45 -9.58 2.55
N TYR A 183 -19.76 -9.83 2.45
CA TYR A 183 -20.35 -11.07 2.96
C TYR A 183 -19.68 -12.27 2.29
N SER A 184 -19.32 -13.28 3.08
CA SER A 184 -18.82 -14.54 2.55
C SER A 184 -19.85 -15.12 1.59
N ARG A 185 -19.42 -15.47 0.38
CA ARG A 185 -20.31 -16.12 -0.59
C ARG A 185 -20.55 -17.54 -0.10
N ASP A 186 -21.81 -17.92 0.05
CA ASP A 186 -22.17 -19.33 0.11
C ASP A 186 -21.68 -19.97 -1.20
N THR A 187 -20.85 -21.00 -1.09
CA THR A 187 -20.51 -21.85 -2.24
C THR A 187 -21.79 -22.55 -2.68
N VAL A 188 -22.46 -21.99 -3.69
CA VAL A 188 -23.50 -22.67 -4.47
C VAL A 188 -22.85 -23.66 -5.42
#